data_AF-A0A1M2Z946-F1
#
_entry.id   AF-A0A1M2Z946-F1
#
_cell.length_a   1.000
_cell.length_b   1.000
_cell.length_c   1.000
_cell.angle_alpha   90.00
_cell.angle_beta   90.00
_cell.angle_gamma   90.00
#
_symmetry.space_group_name_H-M   'P 1'
#
loop_
_entity.id
_entity.type
_entity.pdbx_description
1 polymer ?
#
loop_
_entity_poly.entity_id
_entity_poly.type
_entity_poly.pdbx_seq_one_letter_code
_entity_poly.pdbx_strand_id
1 'polypeptide(L)'
;MEISSMAHGVYNLGFLGVNTSQEARRFIDWWASRLSLYCFDDIGNGIFTDQKWVDLAPCLFDAYILKHGGYDFAIWSLYQCKMKEENGHYFVNGDELRFIHFSGAGRLTERCMDDWLEPGAHPFRDLYAEYLKLHTLNDIDGISHSQWSYQNYLNGKQIRLRVRCIYRKHLESFQGNPFEKNNMYFMVRSACISGPISLLRKGWSKFMRSCSEDGFRASVRKVIQKVRKRILQ
;
A
#
# COMPACT_ATOMS: atom_id res chain seq x y z
N MET A 1 -6.95 9.46 -16.08
CA MET A 1 -7.39 8.95 -14.77
C MET A 1 -7.28 7.43 -14.68
N GLU A 2 -7.78 6.69 -15.67
CA GLU A 2 -7.87 5.22 -15.63
C GLU A 2 -6.54 4.48 -15.37
N ILE A 3 -5.45 4.87 -16.05
CA ILE A 3 -4.11 4.27 -15.81
C ILE A 3 -3.67 4.47 -14.34
N SER A 4 -3.96 5.63 -13.77
CA SER A 4 -3.67 5.90 -12.36
C SER A 4 -4.52 5.02 -11.45
N SER A 5 -5.82 4.88 -11.72
CA SER A 5 -6.70 4.00 -10.95
C SER A 5 -6.24 2.54 -11.01
N MET A 6 -5.80 2.05 -12.19
CA MET A 6 -5.23 0.69 -12.28
C MET A 6 -3.96 0.53 -11.43
N ALA A 7 -3.12 1.56 -11.34
CA ALA A 7 -1.89 1.51 -10.55
C ALA A 7 -2.15 1.58 -9.04
N HIS A 8 -3.15 2.35 -8.60
CA HIS A 8 -3.38 2.68 -7.18
C HIS A 8 -4.64 2.04 -6.56
N GLY A 9 -5.44 1.33 -7.35
CA GLY A 9 -6.72 0.73 -6.93
C GLY A 9 -7.91 1.42 -7.60
N VAL A 10 -8.89 0.63 -8.02
CA VAL A 10 -10.11 1.10 -8.71
C VAL A 10 -11.23 1.46 -7.74
N TYR A 11 -11.17 0.97 -6.51
CA TYR A 11 -12.02 1.38 -5.39
C TYR A 11 -11.21 2.28 -4.46
N ASN A 12 -11.76 3.42 -4.06
CA ASN A 12 -11.14 4.25 -3.03
C ASN A 12 -11.48 3.70 -1.63
N LEU A 13 -10.50 3.65 -0.73
CA LEU A 13 -10.69 3.22 0.66
C LEU A 13 -10.80 4.38 1.65
N GLY A 14 -11.17 5.57 1.19
CA GLY A 14 -11.70 6.64 2.05
C GLY A 14 -12.97 6.20 2.76
N PHE A 15 -13.70 5.24 2.20
CA PHE A 15 -14.84 4.62 2.83
C PHE A 15 -14.93 3.10 2.58
N LEU A 16 -15.17 2.36 3.65
CA LEU A 16 -15.43 0.92 3.62
C LEU A 16 -16.44 0.56 4.71
N GLY A 17 -17.57 -0.02 4.31
CA GLY A 17 -18.57 -0.57 5.22
C GLY A 17 -18.37 -2.06 5.43
N VAL A 18 -18.32 -2.52 6.68
CA VAL A 18 -18.13 -3.93 7.03
C VAL A 18 -19.13 -4.31 8.11
N ASN A 19 -19.91 -5.39 7.88
CA ASN A 19 -20.85 -5.92 8.86
C ASN A 19 -20.20 -7.01 9.73
N THR A 20 -20.96 -7.60 10.65
CA THR A 20 -20.46 -8.63 11.59
C THR A 20 -20.66 -10.06 11.10
N SER A 21 -20.99 -10.27 9.81
CA SER A 21 -21.19 -11.60 9.25
C SER A 21 -19.89 -12.41 9.21
N GLN A 22 -20.04 -13.74 9.09
CA GLN A 22 -18.89 -14.63 8.90
C GLN A 22 -18.14 -14.30 7.59
N GLU A 23 -18.85 -13.87 6.54
CA GLU A 23 -18.24 -13.50 5.27
C GLU A 23 -17.39 -12.23 5.38
N ALA A 24 -17.91 -11.21 6.06
CA ALA A 24 -17.16 -10.01 6.38
C ALA A 24 -15.91 -10.33 7.23
N ARG A 25 -16.02 -11.26 8.19
CA ARG A 25 -14.87 -11.72 8.96
C ARG A 25 -13.81 -12.39 8.08
N ARG A 26 -14.22 -13.26 7.15
CA ARG A 26 -13.31 -13.90 6.18
C ARG A 26 -12.59 -12.88 5.32
N PHE A 27 -13.29 -11.84 4.85
CA PHE A 27 -12.68 -10.73 4.11
C PHE A 27 -11.62 -10.00 4.95
N ILE A 28 -11.95 -9.61 6.18
CA ILE A 28 -11.02 -8.88 7.07
C ILE A 28 -9.79 -9.72 7.39
N ASP A 29 -9.95 -11.00 7.74
CA ASP A 29 -8.82 -11.88 8.06
C ASP A 29 -7.91 -12.08 6.83
N TRP A 30 -8.50 -12.24 5.64
CA TRP A 30 -7.75 -12.30 4.38
C TRP A 30 -7.00 -10.99 4.11
N TRP A 31 -7.67 -9.84 4.18
CA TRP A 31 -7.09 -8.54 3.89
C TRP A 31 -5.96 -8.22 4.87
N ALA A 32 -6.18 -8.39 6.18
CA ALA A 32 -5.15 -8.24 7.21
C ALA A 32 -3.93 -9.13 6.96
N SER A 33 -4.13 -10.39 6.51
CA SER A 33 -3.02 -11.28 6.16
C SER A 33 -2.17 -10.71 5.02
N ARG A 34 -2.78 -10.09 3.99
CA ARG A 34 -2.06 -9.44 2.89
C ARG A 34 -1.32 -8.21 3.40
N LEU A 35 -1.99 -7.34 4.16
CA LEU A 35 -1.42 -6.08 4.63
C LEU A 35 -0.23 -6.26 5.57
N SER A 36 -0.22 -7.35 6.35
CA SER A 36 0.91 -7.68 7.23
C SER A 36 2.25 -7.81 6.49
N LEU A 37 2.20 -8.18 5.21
CA LEU A 37 3.39 -8.39 4.39
C LEU A 37 3.50 -7.39 3.23
N TYR A 38 2.37 -6.87 2.73
CA TYR A 38 2.26 -6.17 1.45
C TYR A 38 1.56 -4.81 1.50
N CYS A 39 1.49 -4.16 2.67
CA CYS A 39 1.01 -2.78 2.78
C CYS A 39 2.15 -1.78 2.53
N PHE A 40 2.48 -1.54 1.26
CA PHE A 40 3.47 -0.53 0.84
C PHE A 40 3.28 -0.15 -0.63
N ASP A 41 3.97 0.90 -1.08
CA ASP A 41 4.05 1.27 -2.48
C ASP A 41 5.17 0.48 -3.19
N ASP A 42 4.78 -0.33 -4.18
CA ASP A 42 5.62 -0.96 -5.19
C ASP A 42 4.78 -1.19 -6.47
N ILE A 43 4.32 -0.07 -7.04
CA ILE A 43 3.41 -0.04 -8.19
C ILE A 43 3.90 -0.90 -9.36
N GLY A 44 5.21 -0.95 -9.61
CA GLY A 44 5.80 -1.75 -10.69
C GLY A 44 5.58 -3.26 -10.53
N ASN A 45 5.35 -3.74 -9.30
CA ASN A 45 4.99 -5.13 -8.99
C ASN A 45 3.48 -5.29 -8.69
N GLY A 46 2.66 -4.28 -8.99
CA GLY A 46 1.23 -4.30 -8.76
C GLY A 46 0.80 -4.17 -7.29
N ILE A 47 1.69 -3.69 -6.41
CA ILE A 47 1.40 -3.51 -4.99
C ILE A 47 1.23 -2.01 -4.72
N PHE A 48 0.10 -1.63 -4.14
CA PHE A 48 -0.11 -0.27 -3.66
C PHE A 48 -0.97 -0.27 -2.40
N THR A 49 -0.30 0.01 -1.28
CA THR A 49 -0.87 0.21 0.06
C THR A 49 -1.93 -0.85 0.38
N ASP A 50 -2.94 -0.46 1.15
CA ASP A 50 -4.08 -1.26 1.53
C ASP A 50 -5.21 -1.27 0.49
N GLN A 51 -5.36 -0.17 -0.23
CA GLN A 51 -6.44 0.07 -1.18
C GLN A 51 -6.46 -0.90 -2.35
N LYS A 52 -5.31 -1.12 -3.00
CA LYS A 52 -5.26 -1.91 -4.23
C LYS A 52 -5.66 -3.37 -4.03
N TRP A 53 -5.50 -3.90 -2.81
CA TRP A 53 -5.95 -5.27 -2.50
C TRP A 53 -7.46 -5.44 -2.65
N VAL A 54 -8.25 -4.38 -2.42
CA VAL A 54 -9.70 -4.42 -2.49
C VAL A 54 -10.22 -4.51 -3.93
N ASP A 55 -9.37 -4.25 -4.93
CA ASP A 55 -9.69 -4.57 -6.35
C ASP A 55 -10.12 -6.04 -6.52
N LEU A 56 -9.58 -6.95 -5.69
CA LEU A 56 -9.88 -8.38 -5.74
C LEU A 56 -11.14 -8.76 -4.95
N ALA A 57 -11.60 -7.91 -4.04
CA ALA A 57 -12.64 -8.28 -3.07
C ALA A 57 -13.96 -8.72 -3.72
N PRO A 58 -14.51 -8.04 -4.75
CA PRO A 58 -15.76 -8.47 -5.39
C PRO A 58 -15.69 -9.84 -6.09
N CYS A 59 -14.48 -10.32 -6.41
CA CYS A 59 -14.28 -11.63 -7.02
C CYS A 59 -14.08 -12.75 -5.97
N LEU A 60 -13.73 -12.39 -4.74
CA LEU A 60 -13.32 -13.33 -3.69
C LEU A 60 -14.35 -13.46 -2.56
N PHE A 61 -15.21 -12.46 -2.38
CA PHE A 61 -16.16 -12.36 -1.28
C PHE A 61 -17.51 -11.84 -1.79
N ASP A 62 -18.57 -12.07 -1.00
CA ASP A 62 -19.85 -11.41 -1.22
C ASP A 62 -19.76 -9.93 -0.80
N ALA A 63 -19.49 -9.07 -1.78
CA ALA A 63 -19.26 -7.64 -1.57
C ALA A 63 -20.26 -6.79 -2.37
N TYR A 64 -20.78 -5.75 -1.73
CA TYR A 64 -21.61 -4.74 -2.37
C TYR A 64 -20.78 -3.55 -2.84
N ILE A 65 -20.87 -3.20 -4.13
CA ILE A 65 -20.21 -2.02 -4.69
C ILE A 65 -21.17 -0.82 -4.57
N LEU A 66 -20.87 0.07 -3.62
CA LEU A 66 -21.59 1.34 -3.46
C LEU A 66 -21.16 2.33 -4.56
N LYS A 67 -22.11 2.73 -5.41
CA LYS A 67 -21.88 3.68 -6.51
C LYS A 67 -22.51 5.06 -6.30
N HIS A 68 -23.10 5.29 -5.13
CA HIS A 68 -23.78 6.55 -4.80
C HIS A 68 -22.77 7.70 -4.71
N GLY A 69 -22.90 8.70 -5.56
CA GLY A 69 -21.92 9.78 -5.77
C GLY A 69 -21.74 10.73 -4.59
N GLY A 70 -22.68 10.71 -3.63
CA GLY A 70 -22.58 11.47 -2.39
C GLY A 70 -21.66 10.87 -1.32
N TYR A 71 -21.22 9.61 -1.46
CA TYR A 71 -20.28 8.98 -0.53
C TYR A 71 -18.86 9.05 -1.10
N ASP A 72 -17.87 9.25 -0.22
CA ASP A 72 -16.45 9.27 -0.60
C ASP A 72 -16.16 10.24 -1.77
N PHE A 73 -16.88 11.36 -1.78
CA PHE A 73 -16.69 12.40 -2.79
C PHE A 73 -15.34 13.07 -2.57
N ALA A 74 -14.49 13.15 -3.58
CA ALA A 74 -13.14 13.69 -3.44
C ALA A 74 -12.72 14.48 -4.68
N ILE A 75 -11.48 14.94 -4.69
CA ILE A 75 -10.96 15.82 -5.76
C ILE A 75 -11.09 15.21 -7.16
N TRP A 76 -10.89 13.90 -7.33
CA TRP A 76 -11.06 13.21 -8.62
C TRP A 76 -12.52 13.17 -9.08
N SER A 77 -13.47 13.26 -8.15
CA SER A 77 -14.90 13.30 -8.44
C SER A 77 -15.33 14.66 -8.99
N LEU A 78 -14.51 15.72 -8.90
CA LEU A 78 -14.81 17.04 -9.47
C LEU A 78 -14.86 17.01 -11.00
N TYR A 79 -14.12 16.10 -11.63
CA TYR A 79 -14.13 15.96 -13.09
C TYR A 79 -15.54 15.62 -13.58
N GLN A 80 -16.14 16.52 -14.36
CA GLN A 80 -17.51 16.42 -14.88
C GLN A 80 -18.59 16.33 -13.79
N CYS A 81 -18.30 16.81 -12.57
CA CYS A 81 -19.27 16.86 -11.49
C CYS A 81 -20.33 17.94 -11.72
N LYS A 82 -21.60 17.59 -11.54
CA LYS A 82 -22.69 18.57 -11.40
C LYS A 82 -23.05 18.68 -9.93
N MET A 83 -22.29 19.49 -9.20
CA MET A 83 -22.56 19.80 -7.81
C MET A 83 -23.49 21.01 -7.70
N LYS A 84 -24.54 20.92 -6.89
CA LYS A 84 -25.49 22.00 -6.62
C LYS A 84 -25.85 22.06 -5.15
N GLU A 85 -26.18 23.25 -4.68
CA GLU A 85 -26.77 23.47 -3.37
C GLU A 85 -28.26 23.80 -3.55
N GLU A 86 -29.12 23.11 -2.82
CA GLU A 86 -30.57 23.32 -2.81
C GLU A 86 -31.09 23.24 -1.38
N ASN A 87 -31.68 24.33 -0.86
CA ASN A 87 -32.25 24.40 0.49
C ASN A 87 -31.30 23.98 1.62
N GLY A 88 -30.00 24.29 1.50
CA GLY A 88 -28.97 23.91 2.48
C GLY A 88 -28.48 22.46 2.38
N HIS A 89 -28.92 21.71 1.36
CA HIS A 89 -28.42 20.39 1.03
C HIS A 89 -27.56 20.45 -0.24
N TYR A 90 -26.52 19.63 -0.28
CA TYR A 90 -25.65 19.52 -1.46
C TYR A 90 -25.97 18.25 -2.23
N PHE A 91 -26.00 18.34 -3.55
CA PHE A 91 -26.24 17.22 -4.45
C PHE A 91 -25.13 17.12 -5.49
N VAL A 92 -24.68 15.91 -5.77
CA VAL A 92 -23.68 15.58 -6.79
C VAL A 92 -24.34 14.65 -7.79
N ASN A 93 -24.53 15.11 -9.02
CA ASN A 93 -25.15 14.31 -10.09
C ASN A 93 -26.53 13.71 -9.72
N GLY A 94 -27.27 14.37 -8.83
CA GLY A 94 -28.59 13.93 -8.35
C GLY A 94 -28.57 13.18 -7.01
N ASP A 95 -27.41 12.68 -6.59
CA ASP A 95 -27.21 12.03 -5.30
C ASP A 95 -26.93 13.07 -4.21
N GLU A 96 -27.61 12.97 -3.06
CA GLU A 96 -27.34 13.87 -1.93
C GLU A 96 -25.95 13.59 -1.34
N LEU A 97 -25.14 14.64 -1.19
CA LEU A 97 -23.80 14.55 -0.61
C LEU A 97 -23.88 14.09 0.85
N ARG A 98 -23.07 13.10 1.21
CA ARG A 98 -23.00 12.51 2.55
C ARG A 98 -21.73 12.92 3.28
N PHE A 99 -20.58 12.80 2.62
CA PHE A 99 -19.34 13.37 3.11
C PHE A 99 -18.33 13.56 1.97
N ILE A 100 -17.39 14.48 2.20
CA ILE A 100 -16.25 14.72 1.34
C ILE A 100 -15.02 14.07 1.95
N HIS A 101 -14.33 13.25 1.18
CA HIS A 101 -13.00 12.76 1.49
C HIS A 101 -11.97 13.76 0.96
N PHE A 102 -11.48 14.62 1.84
CA PHE A 102 -10.36 15.52 1.55
C PHE A 102 -9.04 14.73 1.55
N SER A 103 -8.82 13.94 0.49
CA SER A 103 -7.60 13.14 0.24
C SER A 103 -6.40 14.04 -0.09
N GLY A 104 -5.99 14.84 0.89
CA GLY A 104 -5.02 15.90 0.77
C GLY A 104 -5.65 17.30 0.78
N ALA A 105 -4.81 18.29 1.04
CA ALA A 105 -5.14 19.70 0.99
C ALA A 105 -4.00 20.48 0.31
N GLY A 106 -4.30 21.71 -0.09
CA GLY A 106 -3.39 22.63 -0.76
C GLY A 106 -3.33 22.43 -2.27
N ARG A 107 -2.11 22.56 -2.81
CA ARG A 107 -1.86 22.82 -4.24
C ARG A 107 -2.51 21.83 -5.22
N LEU A 108 -2.59 20.55 -4.87
CA LEU A 108 -3.20 19.55 -5.74
C LEU A 108 -4.71 19.76 -5.83
N THR A 109 -5.38 19.94 -4.70
CA THR A 109 -6.82 20.21 -4.63
C THR A 109 -7.16 21.51 -5.32
N GLU A 110 -6.38 22.57 -5.08
CA GLU A 110 -6.52 23.86 -5.77
C GLU A 110 -6.42 23.72 -7.28
N ARG A 111 -5.39 23.00 -7.78
CA ARG A 111 -5.24 22.74 -9.20
C ARG A 111 -6.43 21.95 -9.77
N CYS A 112 -6.91 20.92 -9.10
CA CYS A 112 -8.08 20.17 -9.56
C CYS A 112 -9.34 21.05 -9.64
N MET A 113 -9.52 21.98 -8.69
CA MET A 113 -10.62 22.95 -8.75
C MET A 113 -10.44 23.92 -9.93
N ASP A 114 -9.23 24.39 -10.20
CA ASP A 114 -8.96 25.30 -11.32
C ASP A 114 -9.12 24.61 -12.68
N ASP A 115 -8.67 23.36 -12.79
CA ASP A 115 -8.68 22.60 -14.04
C ASP A 115 -10.08 22.06 -14.41
N TRP A 116 -10.93 21.74 -13.41
CA TRP A 116 -12.15 20.96 -13.63
C TRP A 116 -13.46 21.65 -13.25
N LEU A 117 -13.42 22.73 -12.48
CA LEU A 117 -14.63 23.50 -12.14
C LEU A 117 -14.68 24.78 -12.97
N GLU A 118 -15.88 25.14 -13.40
CA GLU A 118 -16.11 26.43 -14.06
C GLU A 118 -15.59 27.58 -13.20
N PRO A 119 -15.04 28.65 -13.79
CA PRO A 119 -14.57 29.81 -13.03
C PRO A 119 -15.70 30.44 -12.21
N GLY A 120 -15.36 30.92 -11.00
CA GLY A 120 -16.29 31.65 -10.13
C GLY A 120 -16.84 30.83 -8.97
N ALA A 121 -18.04 31.19 -8.51
CA ALA A 121 -18.68 30.55 -7.36
C ALA A 121 -19.01 29.08 -7.67
N HIS A 122 -18.68 28.20 -6.72
CA HIS A 122 -19.00 26.78 -6.82
C HIS A 122 -19.12 26.18 -5.41
N PRO A 123 -20.17 25.40 -5.10
CA PRO A 123 -20.40 24.87 -3.75
C PRO A 123 -19.19 24.16 -3.13
N PHE A 124 -18.45 23.39 -3.94
CA PHE A 124 -17.22 22.74 -3.47
C PHE A 124 -16.14 23.73 -3.00
N ARG A 125 -15.98 24.88 -3.67
CA ARG A 125 -14.99 25.89 -3.26
C ARG A 125 -15.32 26.46 -1.89
N ASP A 126 -16.61 26.70 -1.62
CA ASP A 126 -17.09 27.20 -0.33
C ASP A 126 -16.86 26.16 0.79
N LEU A 127 -17.27 24.91 0.54
CA LEU A 127 -17.04 23.80 1.49
C LEU A 127 -15.56 23.54 1.76
N TYR A 128 -14.72 23.63 0.73
CA TYR A 128 -13.28 23.45 0.88
C TYR A 128 -12.63 24.60 1.65
N ALA A 129 -13.05 25.85 1.40
CA ALA A 129 -12.58 27.00 2.17
C ALA A 129 -12.96 26.91 3.65
N GLU A 130 -14.19 26.47 3.95
CA GLU A 130 -14.63 26.19 5.31
C GLU A 130 -13.81 25.06 5.95
N TYR A 131 -13.59 23.96 5.23
CA TYR A 131 -12.74 22.87 5.68
C TYR A 131 -11.32 23.34 6.04
N LEU A 132 -10.67 24.16 5.18
CA LEU A 132 -9.32 24.66 5.46
C LEU A 132 -9.26 25.54 6.71
N LYS A 133 -10.29 26.36 6.94
CA LYS A 133 -10.41 27.16 8.17
C LYS A 133 -10.50 26.26 9.39
N LEU A 134 -11.40 25.27 9.36
CA LEU A 134 -11.56 24.31 10.46
C LEU A 134 -10.30 23.46 10.68
N HIS A 135 -9.67 23.00 9.60
CA HIS A 135 -8.43 22.23 9.66
C HIS A 135 -7.31 23.01 10.35
N THR A 136 -7.13 24.28 9.99
CA THR A 136 -6.13 25.17 10.61
C THR A 136 -6.42 25.41 12.09
N LEU A 137 -7.69 25.62 12.46
CA LEU A 137 -8.09 25.81 13.85
C LEU A 137 -7.87 24.56 14.70
N ASN A 138 -8.07 23.37 14.13
CA ASN A 138 -7.88 22.10 14.82
C ASN A 138 -6.42 21.68 14.94
N ASP A 139 -5.49 22.34 14.25
CA ASP A 139 -4.04 22.12 14.35
C ASP A 139 -3.34 23.21 15.17
N ILE A 140 -4.08 23.92 16.03
CA ILE A 140 -3.53 25.03 16.85
C ILE A 140 -2.45 24.58 17.84
N ASP A 141 -2.50 23.31 18.27
CA ASP A 141 -1.49 22.67 19.11
C ASP A 141 -0.27 22.17 18.31
N GLY A 142 -0.32 22.28 16.98
CA GLY A 142 0.74 21.85 16.07
C GLY A 142 0.91 20.34 16.00
N ILE A 143 -0.13 19.55 16.30
CA ILE A 143 -0.07 18.09 16.25
C ILE A 143 0.36 17.57 14.86
N SER A 144 0.04 18.28 13.78
CA SER A 144 0.48 17.96 12.42
C SER A 144 2.01 17.95 12.26
N HIS A 145 2.73 18.67 13.12
CA HIS A 145 4.19 18.73 13.15
C HIS A 145 4.82 17.64 14.03
N SER A 146 4.00 16.80 14.68
CA SER A 146 4.49 15.69 15.49
C SER A 146 5.36 14.75 14.65
N GLN A 147 6.48 14.32 15.23
CA GLN A 147 7.39 13.43 14.52
C GLN A 147 6.81 12.01 14.45
N TRP A 148 6.59 11.52 13.23
CA TRP A 148 6.25 10.12 13.01
C TRP A 148 7.32 9.19 13.57
N SER A 149 6.98 8.33 14.53
CA SER A 149 7.97 7.54 15.28
C SER A 149 8.52 6.36 14.48
N TYR A 150 7.70 5.72 13.63
CA TYR A 150 8.10 4.52 12.86
C TYR A 150 9.07 4.81 11.70
N GLN A 151 9.45 6.07 11.46
CA GLN A 151 10.54 6.39 10.52
C GLN A 151 11.93 6.30 11.16
N ASN A 152 12.02 6.20 12.49
CA ASN A 152 13.26 6.27 13.24
C ASN A 152 13.51 4.99 14.06
N TYR A 153 14.79 4.68 14.29
CA TYR A 153 15.20 3.72 15.33
C TYR A 153 14.94 4.33 16.72
N LEU A 154 14.99 3.49 17.77
CA LEU A 154 14.80 3.96 19.16
C LEU A 154 15.82 5.02 19.58
N ASN A 155 16.97 5.10 18.92
CA ASN A 155 17.99 6.14 19.13
C ASN A 155 17.74 7.43 18.33
N GLY A 156 16.57 7.59 17.70
CA GLY A 156 16.18 8.77 16.93
C GLY A 156 16.76 8.85 15.51
N LYS A 157 17.67 7.96 15.11
CA LYS A 157 18.22 7.97 13.74
C LYS A 157 17.19 7.46 12.73
N GLN A 158 17.11 8.11 11.57
CA GLN A 158 16.20 7.70 10.51
C GLN A 158 16.54 6.33 9.90
N ILE A 159 15.51 5.54 9.65
CA ILE A 159 15.57 4.27 8.94
C ILE A 159 15.58 4.55 7.44
N ARG A 160 16.67 4.19 6.76
CA ARG A 160 16.79 4.41 5.31
C ARG A 160 15.79 3.56 4.55
N LEU A 161 15.20 4.10 3.48
CA LEU A 161 14.25 3.36 2.63
C LEU A 161 14.82 2.01 2.15
N ARG A 162 16.09 1.98 1.70
CA ARG A 162 16.76 0.74 1.28
C ARG A 162 16.80 -0.32 2.38
N VAL A 163 16.93 0.08 3.65
CA VAL A 163 16.92 -0.85 4.80
C VAL A 163 15.52 -1.42 5.01
N ARG A 164 14.47 -0.60 4.87
CA ARG A 164 13.07 -1.08 4.90
C ARG A 164 12.84 -2.15 3.82
N CYS A 165 13.37 -1.93 2.62
CA CYS A 165 13.30 -2.91 1.52
C CYS A 165 14.09 -4.20 1.81
N ILE A 166 15.29 -4.10 2.38
CA ILE A 166 16.10 -5.27 2.79
C ILE A 166 15.36 -6.09 3.85
N TYR A 167 14.86 -5.41 4.89
CA TYR A 167 14.15 -6.03 5.99
C TYR A 167 12.94 -6.82 5.48
N ARG A 168 12.12 -6.19 4.64
CA ARG A 168 10.96 -6.82 3.99
C ARG A 168 11.33 -8.06 3.18
N LYS A 169 12.38 -8.00 2.35
CA LYS A 169 12.81 -9.13 1.50
C LYS A 169 13.36 -10.32 2.28
N HIS A 170 13.77 -10.10 3.52
CA HIS A 170 14.43 -11.11 4.35
C HIS A 170 13.83 -11.16 5.75
N LEU A 171 12.51 -10.98 5.88
CA LEU A 171 11.81 -10.86 7.16
C LEU A 171 12.18 -12.00 8.12
N GLU A 172 12.15 -13.24 7.63
CA GLU A 172 12.48 -14.46 8.39
C GLU A 172 13.94 -14.51 8.88
N SER A 173 14.84 -13.78 8.22
CA SER A 173 16.27 -13.76 8.55
C SER A 173 16.64 -12.77 9.66
N PHE A 174 15.69 -11.92 10.09
CA PHE A 174 15.89 -10.96 11.15
C PHE A 174 15.04 -11.32 12.38
N GLN A 175 15.68 -11.33 13.54
CA GLN A 175 15.05 -11.72 14.82
C GLN A 175 15.16 -10.56 15.82
N GLY A 176 14.19 -10.49 16.73
CA GLY A 176 14.08 -9.44 17.75
C GLY A 176 13.56 -8.11 17.20
N ASN A 177 13.58 -7.08 18.06
CA ASN A 177 13.07 -5.75 17.74
C ASN A 177 13.97 -5.05 16.68
N PRO A 178 13.46 -4.74 15.48
CA PRO A 178 14.25 -4.08 14.44
C PRO A 178 14.60 -2.63 14.76
N PHE A 179 13.83 -1.97 15.63
CA PHE A 179 14.03 -0.56 16.00
C PHE A 179 15.20 -0.35 16.97
N GLU A 180 15.66 -1.40 17.65
CA GLU A 180 16.88 -1.39 18.49
C GLU A 180 18.19 -1.50 17.68
N LYS A 181 18.07 -1.75 16.37
CA LYS A 181 19.23 -1.94 15.49
C LYS A 181 19.64 -0.60 14.87
N ASN A 182 20.31 -0.66 13.73
CA ASN A 182 20.71 0.50 12.95
C ASN A 182 20.83 0.12 11.47
N ASN A 183 20.99 1.13 10.61
CA ASN A 183 21.09 0.90 9.17
C ASN A 183 22.25 -0.05 8.79
N MET A 184 23.40 0.01 9.48
CA MET A 184 24.57 -0.81 9.16
C MET A 184 24.31 -2.30 9.42
N TYR A 185 23.62 -2.63 10.52
CA TYR A 185 23.27 -4.01 10.87
C TYR A 185 22.55 -4.73 9.72
N PHE A 186 21.52 -4.09 9.15
CA PHE A 186 20.74 -4.69 8.05
C PHE A 186 21.52 -4.75 6.74
N MET A 187 22.31 -3.72 6.42
CA MET A 187 23.11 -3.70 5.19
C MET A 187 24.16 -4.81 5.17
N VAL A 188 24.91 -4.99 6.26
CA VAL A 188 25.95 -6.05 6.37
C VAL A 188 25.32 -7.43 6.30
N ARG A 189 24.24 -7.68 7.07
CA ARG A 189 23.58 -8.99 7.04
C ARG A 189 22.93 -9.31 5.70
N SER A 190 22.39 -8.32 5.00
CA SER A 190 21.86 -8.51 3.64
C SER A 190 22.94 -9.00 2.67
N ALA A 191 24.17 -8.50 2.79
CA ALA A 191 25.29 -8.95 1.97
C ALA A 191 25.66 -10.41 2.28
N CYS A 192 25.57 -10.84 3.55
CA CYS A 192 25.75 -12.24 3.92
C CYS A 192 24.60 -13.15 3.42
N ILE A 193 23.36 -12.65 3.43
CA ILE A 193 22.17 -13.38 2.95
C ILE A 193 22.18 -13.53 1.42
N SER A 194 22.71 -12.54 0.70
CA SER A 194 22.69 -12.49 -0.77
C SER A 194 24.03 -12.88 -1.41
N GLY A 195 25.09 -13.05 -0.61
CA GLY A 195 26.44 -13.31 -1.08
C GLY A 195 26.69 -14.75 -1.54
N PRO A 196 27.85 -15.03 -2.17
CA PRO A 196 28.22 -16.34 -2.68
C PRO A 196 28.16 -17.46 -1.61
N ILE A 197 28.37 -17.12 -0.35
CA ILE A 197 28.27 -18.04 0.79
C ILE A 197 26.82 -18.57 0.97
N SER A 198 25.80 -17.76 0.72
CA SER A 198 24.40 -18.21 0.83
C SER A 198 23.98 -19.10 -0.34
N LEU A 199 24.50 -18.82 -1.55
CA LEU A 199 24.34 -19.68 -2.73
C LEU A 199 25.00 -21.04 -2.52
N LEU A 200 26.21 -21.06 -1.96
CA LEU A 200 26.90 -22.30 -1.57
C LEU A 200 26.10 -23.06 -0.51
N ARG A 201 25.59 -22.38 0.52
CA ARG A 201 24.78 -22.99 1.58
C ARG A 201 23.45 -23.56 1.06
N LYS A 202 22.75 -22.85 0.16
CA LYS A 202 21.53 -23.34 -0.51
C LYS A 202 21.81 -24.48 -1.47
N GLY A 203 22.93 -24.41 -2.21
CA GLY A 203 23.39 -25.50 -3.06
C GLY A 203 23.69 -26.77 -2.25
N TRP A 204 24.33 -26.59 -1.10
CA TRP A 204 24.69 -27.70 -0.22
C TRP A 204 23.49 -28.30 0.51
N SER A 205 22.56 -27.50 1.01
CA SER A 205 21.32 -28.02 1.60
C SER A 205 20.46 -28.78 0.59
N LYS A 206 20.36 -28.27 -0.65
CA LYS A 206 19.65 -28.95 -1.74
C LYS A 206 20.33 -30.26 -2.15
N PHE A 207 21.66 -30.28 -2.16
CA PHE A 207 22.42 -31.50 -2.42
C PHE A 207 22.21 -32.54 -1.31
N MET A 208 22.32 -32.14 -0.04
CA MET A 208 22.10 -33.03 1.11
C MET A 208 20.70 -33.63 1.12
N ARG A 209 19.67 -32.83 0.79
CA ARG A 209 18.29 -33.32 0.68
C ARG A 209 18.13 -34.34 -0.46
N SER A 210 18.72 -34.08 -1.63
CA SER A 210 18.74 -35.07 -2.71
C SER A 210 19.49 -36.33 -2.31
N CYS A 211 20.59 -36.23 -1.55
CA CYS A 211 21.31 -37.41 -1.07
C CYS A 211 20.48 -38.27 -0.11
N SER A 212 19.63 -37.66 0.73
CA SER A 212 18.74 -38.42 1.61
C SER A 212 17.53 -39.02 0.89
N GLU A 213 17.01 -38.34 -0.15
CA GLU A 213 15.82 -38.79 -0.90
C GLU A 213 16.16 -39.76 -2.04
N ASP A 214 17.21 -39.48 -2.82
CA ASP A 214 17.57 -40.22 -4.05
C ASP A 214 18.81 -41.12 -3.88
N GLY A 215 19.56 -40.97 -2.79
CA GLY A 215 20.85 -41.63 -2.58
C GLY A 215 22.03 -40.93 -3.26
N PHE A 216 23.19 -40.96 -2.60
CA PHE A 216 24.39 -40.19 -2.97
C PHE A 216 24.84 -40.36 -4.44
N ARG A 217 24.85 -41.59 -4.96
CA ARG A 217 25.27 -41.88 -6.34
C ARG A 217 24.36 -41.22 -7.39
N ALA A 218 23.05 -41.15 -7.12
CA ALA A 218 22.10 -40.52 -8.03
C ALA A 218 22.22 -38.99 -8.00
N SER A 219 22.40 -38.41 -6.81
CA SER A 219 22.60 -36.97 -6.62
C SER A 219 23.88 -36.47 -7.31
N VAL A 220 24.98 -37.22 -7.20
CA VAL A 220 26.24 -36.90 -7.90
C VAL A 220 26.07 -36.96 -9.42
N ARG A 221 25.36 -37.96 -9.97
CA ARG A 221 25.06 -38.02 -11.41
C ARG A 221 24.25 -36.81 -11.89
N LYS A 222 23.23 -36.39 -11.13
CA LYS A 222 22.41 -35.19 -11.44
C LYS A 222 23.28 -33.93 -11.51
N VAL A 223 24.23 -33.78 -10.59
CA VAL A 223 25.18 -32.64 -10.59
C VAL A 223 26.11 -32.70 -11.80
N ILE A 224 26.71 -33.86 -12.10
CA ILE A 224 27.63 -34.04 -13.24
C ILE A 224 26.92 -33.75 -14.57
N GLN A 225 25.69 -34.25 -14.77
CA GLN A 225 24.90 -33.97 -15.97
C GLN A 225 24.60 -32.47 -16.13
N LYS A 226 24.28 -31.79 -15.03
CA LYS A 226 23.99 -30.36 -15.04
C LYS A 226 25.24 -29.51 -15.37
N VAL A 227 26.40 -29.92 -14.88
CA VAL A 227 27.69 -29.29 -15.21
C VAL A 227 28.04 -29.53 -16.68
N ARG A 228 27.92 -30.76 -17.18
CA ARG A 228 28.15 -31.08 -18.59
C ARG A 228 27.27 -30.26 -19.54
N LYS A 229 25.98 -30.09 -19.22
CA LYS A 229 25.06 -29.24 -20.03
C LYS A 229 25.46 -27.77 -20.08
N ARG A 230 26.12 -27.24 -19.03
CA ARG A 230 26.57 -25.84 -18.97
C ARG A 230 27.91 -25.59 -19.64
N ILE A 231 28.73 -26.63 -19.83
CA ILE A 231 30.03 -26.54 -20.52
C ILE A 231 29.86 -26.66 -22.05
N LEU A 232 28.74 -27.23 -22.50
CA LEU A 232 28.40 -27.44 -23.91
C LEU A 232 27.48 -26.34 -24.50
N GLN A 233 27.21 -25.26 -23.75
CA GLN A 233 26.56 -24.02 -24.19
C GLN A 233 27.57 -22.89 -24.12
#